data_AF-A0A8F7PXL7-F1
#
_entry.id   AF-A0A8F7PXL7-F1
#
_cell.length_a   1.000
_cell.length_b   1.000
_cell.length_c   1.000
_cell.angle_alpha   90.00
_cell.angle_beta   90.00
_cell.angle_gamma   90.00
#
_symmetry.space_group_name_H-M   'P 1'
#
loop_
_entity.id
_entity.type
_entity.pdbx_description
1 polymer ?
#
loop_
_entity_poly.entity_id
_entity_poly.type
_entity_poly.pdbx_seq_one_letter_code
_entity_poly.pdbx_strand_id
1 'polypeptide(L)' 'MFSEDPADWIEYEKKQLAQILGRLTRMITGTLDPHLARYPDDEWAQLVTDQLTGVRSTLAQLSKPSRS' A
#
# COMPACT_ATOMS: atom_id res chain seq x y z
N MET A 1 5.67 -28.20 -5.24
CA MET A 1 6.67 -28.15 -4.17
C MET A 1 7.10 -26.69 -4.02
N PHE A 2 7.16 -26.15 -2.80
CA PHE A 2 7.66 -24.79 -2.58
C PHE A 2 9.19 -24.76 -2.72
N SER A 3 9.76 -23.61 -3.07
CA SER A 3 11.21 -23.44 -3.12
C SER A 3 11.81 -23.53 -1.72
N GLU A 4 13.05 -24.01 -1.61
CA GLU A 4 13.82 -23.96 -0.36
C GLU A 4 14.71 -22.72 -0.28
N ASP A 5 14.88 -21.99 -1.38
CA ASP A 5 15.67 -20.76 -1.43
C ASP A 5 14.87 -19.57 -0.84
N PRO A 6 15.31 -18.95 0.27
CA PRO A 6 14.65 -17.77 0.84
C PRO A 6 14.46 -16.62 -0.15
N ALA A 7 15.31 -16.49 -1.18
CA ALA A 7 15.19 -15.44 -2.19
C ALA A 7 13.87 -15.57 -2.98
N ASP A 8 13.46 -16.79 -3.32
CA ASP A 8 12.20 -17.04 -4.05
C ASP A 8 10.97 -16.67 -3.21
N TRP A 9 11.03 -16.94 -1.90
CA TRP A 9 9.98 -16.52 -0.96
C TRP A 9 9.90 -15.00 -0.86
N ILE A 10 11.04 -14.33 -0.68
CA ILE A 10 11.11 -12.87 -0.60
C ILE A 10 10.57 -12.22 -1.88
N GLU A 11 10.92 -12.75 -3.05
CA GLU A 11 10.36 -12.24 -4.32
C GLU A 11 8.85 -12.40 -4.41
N TYR A 12 8.33 -13.56 -4.00
CA TYR A 12 6.91 -13.80 -3.97
C TYR A 12 6.19 -12.85 -3.00
N GLU A 13 6.72 -12.69 -1.79
CA GLU A 13 6.18 -11.77 -0.79
C GLU A 13 6.20 -10.32 -1.29
N LYS A 14 7.29 -9.87 -1.92
CA LYS A 14 7.35 -8.55 -2.57
C LYS A 14 6.26 -8.36 -3.63
N LYS A 15 5.98 -9.40 -4.44
CA LYS A 15 4.88 -9.39 -5.41
C LYS A 15 3.51 -9.29 -4.71
N GLN A 16 3.30 -9.99 -3.59
CA GLN A 16 2.06 -9.85 -2.81
C GLN A 16 1.90 -8.44 -2.23
N LEU A 17 2.97 -7.87 -1.65
CA LEU A 17 2.98 -6.51 -1.13
C LEU A 17 2.68 -5.48 -2.21
N ALA A 18 3.20 -5.65 -3.42
CA ALA A 18 2.87 -4.79 -4.57
C ALA A 18 1.38 -4.86 -4.95
N GLN A 19 0.74 -6.03 -4.87
CA GLN A 19 -0.69 -6.16 -5.11
C GLN A 19 -1.52 -5.45 -4.04
N ILE A 20 -1.15 -5.60 -2.77
CA ILE A 20 -1.79 -4.90 -1.65
C ILE A 20 -1.63 -3.40 -1.81
N LEU A 21 -0.42 -2.92 -2.13
CA LEU A 21 -0.15 -1.51 -2.44
C LEU A 21 -1.09 -0.98 -3.52
N GLY A 22 -1.27 -1.72 -4.61
CA GLY A 22 -2.19 -1.32 -5.68
C GLY A 22 -3.65 -1.19 -5.23
N ARG A 23 -4.12 -2.12 -4.38
CA ARG A 23 -5.48 -2.05 -3.80
C ARG A 23 -5.62 -0.87 -2.85
N LEU A 24 -4.63 -0.65 -1.98
CA LEU A 24 -4.61 0.46 -1.03
C LEU A 24 -4.56 1.82 -1.74
N THR A 25 -3.72 1.97 -2.76
CA THR A 25 -3.67 3.19 -3.57
C THR A 25 -5.04 3.49 -4.18
N ARG A 26 -5.73 2.49 -4.75
CA ARG A 26 -7.08 2.69 -5.30
C ARG A 26 -8.11 3.07 -4.24
N MET A 27 -8.03 2.50 -3.04
CA MET A 27 -8.92 2.89 -1.93
C MET A 27 -8.70 4.35 -1.53
N ILE A 28 -7.44 4.79 -1.42
CA ILE A 28 -7.13 6.20 -1.12
C ILE A 28 -7.67 7.10 -2.23
N THR A 29 -7.24 6.89 -3.48
CA THR A 29 -7.55 7.82 -4.57
C THR A 29 -8.99 7.76 -5.04
N GLY A 30 -9.65 6.61 -4.92
CA GLY A 30 -11.01 6.38 -5.43
C GLY A 30 -12.11 6.49 -4.38
N THR A 31 -11.76 6.61 -3.09
CA THR A 31 -12.75 6.63 -2.00
C THR A 31 -12.43 7.70 -0.96
N LEU A 32 -11.21 7.74 -0.43
CA LEU A 32 -10.86 8.69 0.62
C LEU A 32 -10.59 10.10 0.08
N ASP A 33 -9.84 10.23 -1.00
CA ASP A 33 -9.53 11.54 -1.61
C ASP A 33 -10.83 12.27 -2.03
N PRO A 34 -11.82 11.63 -2.70
CA PRO A 34 -13.10 12.27 -2.98
C PRO A 34 -13.89 12.67 -1.71
N HIS A 35 -13.82 11.85 -0.66
CA HIS A 35 -14.50 12.14 0.61
C HIS A 35 -13.92 13.40 1.25
N LEU A 36 -12.59 13.47 1.40
CA LEU A 36 -11.88 14.63 1.92
C LEU A 36 -12.04 15.88 1.04
N ALA A 37 -12.07 15.72 -0.27
CA ALA A 37 -12.31 16.85 -1.17
C ALA A 37 -13.71 17.45 -0.95
N ARG A 38 -14.70 16.64 -0.57
CA ARG A 38 -16.08 17.08 -0.34
C ARG A 38 -16.29 17.63 1.07
N TYR A 39 -15.59 17.06 2.06
CA TYR A 39 -15.67 17.38 3.48
C TYR A 39 -14.25 17.50 4.06
N PRO A 40 -13.55 18.61 3.79
CA PRO A 40 -12.15 18.75 4.18
C PRO A 40 -11.94 18.76 5.69
N ASP A 41 -12.95 19.18 6.47
CA ASP A 41 -12.89 19.26 7.94
C ASP A 41 -13.39 17.98 8.64
N ASP A 42 -13.68 16.90 7.91
CA ASP A 42 -14.07 15.63 8.52
C ASP A 42 -12.83 14.96 9.18
N GLU A 43 -12.80 14.99 10.52
CA GLU A 43 -11.69 14.47 11.31
C GLU A 43 -11.45 12.97 11.09
N TRP A 44 -12.51 12.19 10.85
CA TRP A 44 -12.38 10.75 10.60
C TRP A 44 -11.74 10.49 9.23
N ALA A 45 -12.17 11.24 8.21
CA ALA A 45 -11.62 11.18 6.85
C ALA A 45 -10.14 11.59 6.81
N GLN A 46 -9.76 12.61 7.59
CA GLN A 46 -8.37 13.04 7.73
C GLN A 46 -7.53 11.94 8.39
N LEU A 47 -7.98 11.44 9.54
CA LEU A 47 -7.28 10.40 10.29
C LEU A 47 -7.04 9.14 9.45
N VAL A 48 -8.07 8.62 8.78
CA VAL A 48 -7.92 7.41 7.97
C VAL A 48 -6.99 7.65 6.78
N THR A 49 -7.05 8.82 6.14
CA THR A 49 -6.21 9.13 4.98
C THR A 49 -4.74 9.26 5.36
N ASP A 50 -4.44 9.91 6.49
CA ASP A 50 -3.07 10.06 6.99
C ASP A 50 -2.47 8.69 7.32
N GLN A 51 -3.22 7.85 8.04
CA GLN A 51 -2.75 6.51 8.43
C GLN A 51 -2.52 5.62 7.20
N LEU A 52 -3.48 5.60 6.26
CA LEU A 52 -3.35 4.78 5.06
C LEU A 52 -2.28 5.30 4.10
N THR A 53 -2.01 6.60 4.08
CA THR A 53 -0.88 7.19 3.34
C THR A 53 0.46 6.73 3.92
N GLY A 54 0.60 6.65 5.24
CA GLY A 54 1.75 6.06 5.91
C GLY A 54 1.98 4.60 5.51
N VAL A 55 0.92 3.78 5.59
CA VAL A 55 0.97 2.36 5.16
C VAL A 55 1.33 2.23 3.69
N ARG A 56 0.77 3.07 2.81
CA ARG A 56 1.09 3.12 1.38
C ARG A 56 2.59 3.37 1.16
N SER A 57 3.18 4.30 1.89
CA SER A 57 4.62 4.61 1.80
C SER A 57 5.48 3.40 2.20
N THR A 58 5.15 2.73 3.30
CA THR A 58 5.86 1.55 3.78
C THR A 58 5.76 0.40 2.77
N LEU A 59 4.56 0.10 2.28
CA LEU A 59 4.36 -0.95 1.27
C LEU A 59 5.15 -0.67 -0.01
N ALA A 60 5.17 0.58 -0.48
CA ALA A 60 5.95 1.00 -1.65
C ALA A 60 7.47 0.84 -1.46
N GLN A 61 7.97 0.90 -0.23
CA GLN A 61 9.38 0.64 0.07
C GLN A 61 9.68 -0.86 0.09
N LEU A 62 8.83 -1.64 0.76
CA LEU A 62 9.02 -3.07 0.93
C LEU A 62 8.83 -3.85 -0.38
N SER A 63 7.95 -3.38 -1.29
CA SER A 63 7.68 -4.03 -2.56
C SER A 63 8.71 -3.74 -3.65
N LYS A 64 9.79 -2.98 -3.37
CA LYS A 64 10.79 -2.64 -4.38
C LYS A 64 11.54 -3.89 -4.85
N PRO A 65 11.73 -4.06 -6.18
CA PRO A 65 12.63 -5.09 -6.67
C PRO A 65 14.03 -4.85 -6.11
N SER A 66 14.73 -5.92 -5.75
CA SER A 66 16.13 -5.83 -5.32
C SER A 66 16.94 -5.24 -6.48
N ARG A 67 17.74 -4.20 -6.21
CA ARG A 67 18.65 -3.66 -7.24
C ARG A 67 19.69 -4.73 -7.56
N SER A 68 19.82 -5.07 -8.85
CA SER A 68 20.93 -5.89 -9.38
C SER A 68 22.23 -5.12 -9.36
#